data_AF-A0A7V5WI44-F1
#
_entry.id   AF-A0A7V5WI44-F1
#
_cell.length_a   1.000
_cell.length_b   1.000
_cell.length_c   1.000
_cell.angle_alpha   90.00
_cell.angle_beta   90.00
_cell.angle_gamma   90.00
#
_symmetry.space_group_name_H-M   'P 1'
#
loop_
_entity.id
_entity.type
_entity.pdbx_description
1 polymer ?
#
loop_
_entity_poly.entity_id
_entity_poly.type
_entity_poly.pdbx_seq_one_letter_code
_entity_poly.pdbx_strand_id
1 'polypeptide(L)'
;MIAGIHSRMLRSQTVSVGMRQQVASRSDWVISKRLARLVTLILCVSLFVLFAFGQLMHWQIKSAVNRIDRLQSVRSQYGSENIALLASRAQLTAEEYIIAEAGRKYQLVPPREDQVRRL
;
A
#
# COMPACT_ATOMS: atom_id res chain seq x y z
N MET A 1 9.30 -97.22 -41.33
CA MET A 1 9.83 -96.26 -40.33
C MET A 1 11.04 -95.56 -40.93
N ILE A 2 10.89 -94.28 -41.25
CA ILE A 2 11.92 -93.21 -41.24
C ILE A 2 11.10 -91.93 -41.07
N ALA A 3 11.44 -91.15 -40.06
CA ALA A 3 10.61 -90.09 -39.49
C ALA A 3 10.45 -88.88 -40.43
N GLY A 4 9.20 -88.43 -40.60
CA GLY A 4 8.90 -87.15 -41.24
C GLY A 4 9.30 -85.99 -40.33
N ILE A 5 10.35 -85.26 -40.72
CA ILE A 5 10.80 -84.05 -40.03
C ILE A 5 9.81 -82.92 -40.37
N HIS A 6 8.88 -82.65 -39.46
CA HIS A 6 8.03 -81.46 -39.53
C HIS A 6 8.85 -80.23 -39.13
N SER A 7 9.39 -79.52 -40.11
CA SER A 7 9.97 -78.18 -39.91
C SER A 7 8.86 -77.18 -39.60
N ARG A 8 8.60 -76.97 -38.31
CA ARG A 8 7.79 -75.82 -37.86
C ARG A 8 8.56 -74.55 -38.21
N MET A 9 8.11 -73.85 -39.25
CA MET A 9 8.43 -72.44 -39.44
C MET A 9 7.98 -71.68 -38.18
N LEU A 10 8.93 -71.34 -37.31
CA LEU A 10 8.71 -70.30 -36.31
C LEU A 10 8.65 -68.96 -37.05
N ARG A 11 7.43 -68.58 -37.44
CA ARG A 11 7.11 -67.23 -37.88
C ARG A 11 7.04 -66.36 -36.62
N SER A 12 8.13 -65.68 -36.30
CA SER A 12 8.18 -64.64 -35.28
C SER A 12 7.34 -63.44 -35.74
N GLN A 13 6.03 -63.52 -35.53
CA GLN A 13 5.10 -62.47 -35.96
C GLN A 13 4.24 -61.99 -34.80
N THR A 14 4.89 -61.47 -33.77
CA THR A 14 4.23 -60.61 -32.78
C THR A 14 5.22 -59.58 -32.24
N VAL A 15 5.72 -58.69 -33.11
CA VAL A 15 6.09 -57.35 -32.62
C VAL A 15 4.79 -56.76 -32.11
N SER A 16 4.70 -56.61 -30.79
CA SER A 16 3.49 -56.20 -30.09
C SER A 16 2.99 -54.87 -30.66
N VAL A 17 1.76 -54.90 -31.16
CA VAL A 17 1.04 -53.73 -31.64
C VAL A 17 0.95 -52.63 -30.55
N GLY A 18 1.15 -52.99 -29.29
CA GLY A 18 1.18 -52.08 -28.14
C GLY A 18 2.43 -51.18 -28.03
N MET A 19 3.57 -51.52 -28.64
CA MET A 19 4.80 -50.72 -28.47
C MET A 19 4.81 -49.44 -29.32
N ARG A 20 3.98 -49.39 -30.37
CA ARG A 20 3.75 -48.17 -31.17
C ARG A 20 2.75 -47.20 -30.52
N GLN A 21 1.94 -47.68 -29.58
CA GLN A 21 0.88 -46.88 -28.97
C GLN A 21 1.41 -45.99 -27.83
N GLN A 22 2.61 -46.26 -27.31
CA GLN A 22 3.24 -45.47 -26.25
C GLN A 22 3.95 -44.20 -26.74
N VAL A 23 4.05 -43.96 -28.06
CA VAL A 23 4.67 -42.73 -28.60
C VAL A 23 3.63 -41.64 -28.92
N ALA A 24 2.34 -41.97 -28.84
CA ALA A 24 1.23 -41.01 -29.02
C ALA A 24 0.78 -40.35 -27.70
N SER A 25 1.63 -40.34 -26.67
CA SER A 25 1.48 -39.46 -25.51
C SER A 25 2.14 -38.10 -25.73
N ARG A 26 2.36 -37.70 -27.00
CA ARG A 26 2.46 -36.29 -27.32
C ARG A 26 1.13 -35.67 -26.91
N SER A 27 1.18 -34.89 -25.84
CA SER A 27 0.14 -34.00 -25.38
C SER A 27 -0.24 -33.05 -26.52
N ASP A 28 -1.09 -33.53 -27.42
CA ASP A 28 -1.81 -32.69 -28.36
C ASP A 28 -2.81 -31.91 -27.52
N TRP A 29 -2.32 -30.79 -26.98
CA TRP A 29 -3.13 -29.67 -26.52
C TRP A 29 -3.84 -29.07 -27.74
N VAL A 30 -4.69 -29.87 -28.38
CA VAL A 30 -5.69 -29.37 -29.31
C VAL A 30 -6.78 -28.78 -28.44
N ILE A 31 -6.49 -27.60 -27.90
CA ILE A 31 -7.49 -26.74 -27.28
C ILE A 31 -8.60 -26.58 -28.32
N SER A 32 -9.79 -27.10 -28.01
CA SER A 32 -10.94 -26.84 -28.85
C SER A 32 -11.15 -25.33 -28.93
N LYS A 33 -11.49 -24.79 -30.11
CA LYS A 33 -11.70 -23.33 -30.29
C LYS A 33 -12.70 -22.76 -29.26
N ARG A 34 -13.60 -23.60 -28.74
CA ARG A 34 -14.54 -23.24 -27.67
C ARG A 34 -13.85 -23.10 -26.30
N LEU A 35 -12.95 -24.02 -25.95
CA LEU A 35 -12.17 -23.95 -24.72
C LEU A 35 -11.23 -22.73 -24.73
N ALA A 36 -10.57 -22.45 -25.87
CA ALA A 36 -9.73 -21.25 -26.02
C ALA A 36 -10.52 -19.95 -25.79
N ARG A 37 -11.73 -19.87 -26.35
CA ARG A 37 -12.62 -18.71 -26.16
C ARG A 37 -13.09 -18.56 -24.72
N LEU A 38 -13.39 -19.65 -24.03
CA LEU A 38 -13.78 -19.61 -22.61
C LEU A 38 -12.61 -19.16 -21.74
N VAL A 39 -11.42 -19.74 -21.92
CA VAL A 39 -10.23 -19.38 -21.13
C VAL A 39 -9.84 -17.93 -21.36
N THR A 40 -9.89 -17.44 -22.61
CA THR A 40 -9.61 -16.03 -22.92
C THR A 40 -10.66 -15.09 -22.33
N LEU A 41 -11.94 -15.46 -22.33
CA LEU A 41 -12.99 -14.69 -21.65
C LEU A 41 -12.74 -14.61 -20.14
N ILE A 42 -12.44 -15.75 -19.50
CA ILE A 42 -12.17 -15.80 -18.06
C ILE A 42 -10.96 -14.95 -17.71
N LEU A 43 -9.88 -15.02 -18.50
CA LEU A 43 -8.71 -14.16 -18.33
C LEU A 43 -9.03 -12.68 -18.51
N CYS A 44 -9.85 -12.33 -19.51
CA CYS A 44 -10.22 -10.94 -19.75
C CYS A 44 -11.07 -10.39 -18.60
N VAL A 45 -12.03 -11.17 -18.11
CA VAL A 45 -12.87 -10.81 -16.96
C VAL A 45 -12.04 -10.71 -15.68
N SER A 46 -11.11 -11.65 -15.43
CA SER A 46 -10.28 -11.61 -14.22
C SER A 46 -9.35 -10.39 -14.22
N LEU A 47 -8.74 -10.07 -15.36
CA LEU A 47 -7.93 -8.85 -15.53
C LEU A 47 -8.76 -7.59 -15.33
N PHE A 48 -9.99 -7.56 -15.86
CA PHE A 48 -10.89 -6.43 -15.67
C PHE A 48 -11.26 -6.22 -14.20
N VAL A 49 -11.58 -7.29 -13.48
CA VAL A 49 -11.90 -7.24 -12.05
C VAL A 49 -10.69 -6.76 -11.24
N LEU A 50 -9.49 -7.29 -11.51
CA LEU A 50 -8.26 -6.86 -10.85
C LEU A 50 -7.95 -5.39 -11.12
N PHE A 51 -8.13 -4.92 -12.35
CA PHE A 51 -7.92 -3.52 -12.72
C PHE A 51 -8.94 -2.61 -12.03
N ALA A 52 -10.23 -2.98 -12.02
CA ALA A 52 -11.28 -2.22 -11.36
C ALA A 52 -11.04 -2.12 -9.85
N PHE A 53 -10.66 -3.21 -9.19
CA PHE A 53 -10.28 -3.20 -7.78
C PHE A 53 -9.02 -2.35 -7.52
N GLY A 54 -8.01 -2.45 -8.38
CA GLY A 54 -6.80 -1.64 -8.30
C GLY A 54 -7.09 -0.14 -8.39
N GLN A 55 -7.96 0.26 -9.32
CA GLN A 55 -8.38 1.65 -9.49
C GLN A 55 -9.20 2.15 -8.30
N LEU A 56 -10.13 1.34 -7.77
CA LEU A 56 -10.89 1.69 -6.57
C LEU A 56 -9.98 1.88 -5.35
N MET A 57 -9.03 0.97 -5.14
CA MET A 57 -8.07 1.09 -4.04
C MET A 57 -7.15 2.30 -4.21
N HIS A 58 -6.68 2.58 -5.43
CA HIS A 58 -5.88 3.78 -5.70
C HIS A 58 -6.66 5.07 -5.40
N TRP A 59 -7.94 5.11 -5.75
CA TRP A 59 -8.80 6.25 -5.44
C TRP A 59 -9.03 6.44 -3.94
N GLN A 60 -9.26 5.35 -3.20
CA GLN A 60 -9.36 5.36 -1.74
C GLN A 60 -8.07 5.86 -1.07
N ILE A 61 -6.91 5.34 -1.51
CA ILE A 61 -5.60 5.76 -0.99
C ILE A 61 -5.37 7.25 -1.22
N LYS A 62 -5.65 7.75 -2.43
CA LYS A 62 -5.49 9.19 -2.75
C LYS A 62 -6.40 10.07 -1.90
N SER A 63 -7.63 9.63 -1.63
CA SER A 63 -8.56 10.36 -0.76
C SER A 63 -8.08 10.41 0.70
N ALA A 64 -7.50 9.32 1.20
CA ALA A 64 -6.98 9.22 2.55
C ALA A 64 -5.72 10.08 2.74
N VAL A 65 -4.79 10.06 1.77
CA VAL A 65 -3.58 10.90 1.78
C VAL A 65 -3.95 12.38 1.82
N ASN A 66 -4.86 12.82 0.96
CA ASN A 66 -5.34 14.21 0.96
C ASN A 66 -5.94 14.64 2.31
N ARG A 67 -6.60 13.71 3.01
CA ARG A 67 -7.16 13.98 4.35
C ARG A 67 -6.07 14.07 5.41
N ILE A 68 -5.04 13.23 5.33
CA ILE A 68 -3.89 13.27 6.22
C ILE A 68 -3.12 14.59 6.02
N ASP A 69 -2.86 15.00 4.79
CA ASP A 69 -2.18 16.26 4.49
C ASP A 69 -2.95 17.47 5.05
N ARG A 70 -4.29 17.47 4.92
CA ARG A 70 -5.13 18.52 5.52
C ARG A 70 -5.07 18.50 7.05
N LEU A 71 -5.05 17.33 7.68
CA LEU A 71 -4.94 17.25 9.15
C LEU A 71 -3.56 17.70 9.63
N GLN A 72 -2.50 17.40 8.86
CA GLN A 72 -1.14 17.82 9.17
C GLN A 72 -0.96 19.34 9.00
N SER A 73 -1.54 19.94 7.96
CA SER A 73 -1.49 21.40 7.78
C SER A 73 -2.22 22.13 8.91
N VAL A 74 -3.41 21.67 9.26
CA VAL A 74 -4.19 22.22 10.38
C VAL A 74 -3.45 22.07 11.72
N ARG A 75 -2.84 20.90 11.97
CA ARG A 75 -2.02 20.69 13.18
C ARG A 75 -0.83 21.65 13.22
N SER A 76 -0.14 21.83 12.10
CA SER A 76 1.00 22.75 12.02
C SER A 76 0.58 24.20 12.33
N GLN A 77 -0.56 24.63 11.79
CA GLN A 77 -1.10 25.97 12.00
C GLN A 77 -1.46 26.21 13.48
N TYR A 78 -2.22 25.29 14.09
CA TYR A 78 -2.55 25.43 15.52
C TYR A 78 -1.33 25.31 16.42
N GLY A 79 -0.33 24.51 16.03
CA GLY A 79 0.96 24.43 16.73
C GLY A 79 1.69 25.78 16.73
N SER A 80 1.79 26.44 15.56
CA SER A 80 2.45 27.73 15.46
C SER A 80 1.69 28.85 16.17
N GLU A 81 0.36 28.84 16.10
CA GLU A 81 -0.49 29.78 16.84
C GLU A 81 -0.34 29.62 18.35
N ASN A 82 -0.28 28.40 18.87
CA ASN A 82 -0.08 28.15 20.30
C ASN A 82 1.30 28.64 20.77
N ILE A 83 2.36 28.38 19.99
CA ILE A 83 3.70 28.90 20.30
C ILE A 83 3.70 30.44 20.29
N ALA A 84 3.05 31.06 19.30
CA ALA A 84 2.93 32.52 19.23
C ALA A 84 2.16 33.09 20.43
N LEU A 85 1.06 32.44 20.82
CA LEU A 85 0.28 32.84 21.99
C LEU A 85 1.07 32.67 23.29
N LEU A 86 1.80 31.57 23.46
CA LEU A 86 2.68 31.36 24.62
C LEU A 86 3.80 32.39 24.68
N ALA A 87 4.43 32.71 23.54
CA ALA A 87 5.44 33.76 23.46
C ALA A 87 4.85 35.13 23.80
N SER A 88 3.68 35.47 23.25
CA SER A 88 2.99 36.72 23.57
C SER A 88 2.60 36.80 25.05
N ARG A 89 2.11 35.70 25.64
CA ARG A 89 1.80 35.63 27.06
C ARG A 89 3.05 35.84 27.91
N ALA A 90 4.16 35.17 27.59
CA ALA A 90 5.43 35.34 28.28
C ALA A 90 5.91 36.80 28.23
N GLN A 91 5.78 37.45 27.07
CA GLN A 91 6.13 38.86 26.89
C GLN A 91 5.23 39.80 27.70
N LEU A 92 3.92 39.55 27.71
CA LEU A 92 2.95 40.33 28.50
C LEU A 92 3.13 40.13 30.01
N THR A 93 3.62 38.98 30.44
CA THR A 93 3.94 38.70 31.85
C THR A 93 5.37 39.07 32.24
N ALA A 94 6.20 39.52 31.30
CA ALA A 94 7.56 39.94 31.60
C ALA A 94 7.54 41.15 32.54
N GLU A 95 8.38 41.11 33.57
CA GLU A 95 8.45 42.16 34.60
C GLU A 95 8.69 43.54 33.98
N GLU A 96 9.57 43.63 32.98
CA GLU A 96 9.87 44.84 32.23
C GLU A 96 8.63 45.43 31.54
N TYR A 97 7.81 44.57 30.93
CA TYR A 97 6.56 45.00 30.27
C TYR A 97 5.54 45.46 31.30
N ILE A 98 5.41 44.75 32.42
CA ILE A 98 4.51 45.12 33.51
C ILE A 98 4.91 46.47 34.12
N ILE A 99 6.21 46.70 34.38
CA ILE A 99 6.74 47.96 34.90
C ILE A 99 6.51 49.08 33.90
N ALA A 100 6.79 48.87 32.61
CA ALA A 100 6.58 49.86 31.56
C ALA A 100 5.10 50.24 31.40
N GLU A 101 4.19 49.26 31.37
CA GLU A 101 2.75 49.51 31.22
C GLU A 101 2.16 50.14 32.50
N ALA A 102 2.62 49.74 33.69
CA ALA A 102 2.23 50.35 34.96
C ALA A 102 2.72 51.81 35.06
N GLY A 103 3.93 52.09 34.59
CA GLY A 103 4.46 53.44 34.47
C GLY A 103 3.66 54.29 33.48
N ARG A 104 3.28 53.74 32.32
CA ARG A 104 2.50 54.47 31.33
C ARG A 104 1.07 54.76 31.80
N LYS A 105 0.39 53.75 32.36
CA LYS A 105 -1.04 53.80 32.68
C LYS A 105 -1.33 54.47 34.02
N TYR A 106 -0.49 54.23 35.02
CA TYR A 106 -0.69 54.68 36.39
C TYR A 106 0.39 55.67 36.86
N GLN A 107 1.33 56.05 36.00
CA GLN A 107 2.45 56.94 36.34
C GLN A 107 3.29 56.41 37.53
N LEU A 108 3.32 55.08 37.68
CA LEU A 108 4.07 54.42 38.74
C LEU A 108 5.55 54.30 38.37
N VAL A 109 6.42 54.55 39.33
CA VAL A 109 7.88 54.43 39.17
C VAL A 109 8.33 53.17 39.90
N PRO A 110 9.20 52.33 39.30
CA PRO A 110 9.73 51.17 39.99
C PRO A 110 10.46 51.61 41.28
N PRO A 111 10.32 50.85 42.38
CA PRO A 111 10.98 51.17 43.63
C PRO A 111 12.50 51.12 43.45
N ARG A 112 13.20 52.08 44.05
CA ARG A 112 14.66 52.09 44.05
C ARG A 112 15.17 51.20 45.19
N GLU A 113 16.33 50.57 45.01
CA GLU A 113 16.88 49.63 46.00
C GLU A 113 17.16 50.27 47.38
N ASP A 114 17.27 51.60 47.44
CA ASP A 114 17.44 52.38 48.66
C ASP A 114 16.12 52.76 49.37
N GLN A 115 14.96 52.44 48.79
CA GLN A 115 13.67 52.77 49.39
C GLN A 115 13.24 51.72 50.42
N VAL A 116 13.34 52.10 51.71
CA VAL A 116 12.84 51.29 52.82
C VAL A 116 11.31 51.24 52.79
N ARG A 117 10.76 50.06 52.49
CA ARG A 117 9.32 49.79 52.54
C ARG A 117 8.83 49.88 53.98
N ARG A 118 8.19 50.99 54.36
CA ARG A 118 7.42 51.06 55.62
C ARG A 118 6.10 50.33 55.39
N LEU A 119 5.95 49.18 56.05
CA LEU A 119 4.69 48.46 56.19
C LEU A 119 3.80 49.17 57.22
#